data_AF-A0A9E4A651-F1
#
_entry.id   AF-A0A9E4A651-F1
#
_cell.length_a   1.000
_cell.length_b   1.000
_cell.length_c   1.000
_cell.angle_alpha   90.00
_cell.angle_beta   90.00
_cell.angle_gamma   90.00
#
_symmetry.space_group_name_H-M   'P 1'
#
loop_
_entity.id
_entity.type
_entity.pdbx_description
1 polymer ?
#
loop_
_entity_poly.entity_id
_entity_poly.type
_entity_poly.pdbx_seq_one_letter_code
_entity_poly.pdbx_strand_id
1 'polypeptide(L)'
;MKKSINSLQGIYERLDLYDESSERSNTARHSFGNNVFIVHGRDDESRYKVALFVKELGLNNIILDRQPDEGIIAILDKFEREAKKADFAIALLTPDDVGALKNEAETQLNSRPRQNVVFELGYFISALGRQKVCLLIKGEIENPSDLDGILYKRIDGDEWKLKVARDMQKAGLPVDLNDVR
;
A
#
# COMPACT_ATOMS: atom_id res chain seq x y z
N MET A 1 -48.85 -5.56 -12.36
CA MET A 1 -48.86 -6.37 -11.11
C MET A 1 -48.08 -7.67 -11.21
N LYS A 2 -48.34 -8.58 -12.17
CA LYS A 2 -47.63 -9.89 -12.23
C LYS A 2 -46.09 -9.81 -12.40
N LYS A 3 -45.57 -8.83 -13.16
CA LYS A 3 -44.11 -8.64 -13.32
C LYS A 3 -43.39 -8.27 -12.01
N SER A 4 -44.00 -7.43 -11.18
CA SER A 4 -43.44 -6.97 -9.90
C SER A 4 -43.43 -8.09 -8.85
N ILE A 5 -44.40 -9.00 -8.91
CA ILE A 5 -44.48 -10.17 -8.02
C ILE A 5 -43.38 -11.18 -8.38
N ASN A 6 -43.16 -11.43 -9.68
CA ASN A 6 -42.08 -12.32 -10.13
C ASN A 6 -40.69 -11.78 -9.81
N SER A 7 -40.48 -10.46 -9.85
CA SER A 7 -39.20 -9.87 -9.42
C SER A 7 -38.98 -10.00 -7.92
N LEU A 8 -40.03 -9.91 -7.12
CA LEU A 8 -39.96 -10.10 -5.66
C LEU A 8 -39.71 -11.55 -5.28
N GLN A 9 -40.33 -12.53 -5.96
CA GLN A 9 -40.04 -13.95 -5.77
C GLN A 9 -38.58 -14.30 -6.09
N GLY A 10 -38.04 -13.77 -7.19
CA GLY A 10 -36.64 -13.99 -7.57
C GLY A 10 -35.62 -13.34 -6.62
N ILE A 11 -36.03 -12.32 -5.85
CA ILE A 11 -35.20 -11.74 -4.78
C ILE A 11 -35.30 -12.60 -3.50
N TYR A 12 -36.49 -13.10 -3.17
CA TYR A 12 -36.71 -13.96 -2.01
C TYR A 12 -35.94 -15.29 -2.12
N GLU A 13 -35.92 -15.91 -3.31
CA GLU A 13 -35.15 -17.15 -3.56
C GLU A 13 -33.63 -16.94 -3.49
N ARG A 14 -33.15 -15.70 -3.70
CA ARG A 14 -31.73 -15.34 -3.53
C ARG A 14 -31.37 -14.98 -2.10
N LEU A 15 -32.36 -14.76 -1.23
CA LEU A 15 -32.17 -14.51 0.19
C LEU A 15 -31.74 -15.78 0.93
N ASP A 16 -32.22 -16.95 0.50
CA ASP A 16 -31.81 -18.25 1.08
C ASP A 16 -30.39 -18.67 0.66
N LEU A 17 -29.84 -18.02 -0.37
CA LEU A 17 -28.43 -18.17 -0.79
C LEU A 17 -27.51 -17.15 -0.09
N TYR A 18 -28.08 -16.25 0.71
CA TYR A 18 -27.33 -15.30 1.51
C TYR A 18 -26.86 -16.00 2.79
N ASP A 19 -25.60 -16.39 2.81
CA ASP A 19 -24.97 -16.85 4.04
C ASP A 19 -24.76 -15.64 4.97
N GLU A 20 -25.63 -15.46 5.97
CA GLU A 20 -25.49 -14.43 7.01
C GLU A 20 -24.11 -14.48 7.71
N SER A 21 -23.40 -15.62 7.65
CA SER A 21 -22.06 -15.72 8.23
C SER A 21 -21.03 -14.88 7.47
N SER A 22 -21.27 -14.59 6.19
CA SER A 22 -20.40 -13.74 5.37
C SER A 22 -20.46 -12.26 5.75
N GLU A 23 -21.62 -11.77 6.23
CA GLU A 23 -21.75 -10.40 6.77
C GLU A 23 -21.37 -10.31 8.27
N ARG A 24 -21.64 -11.34 9.08
CA ARG A 24 -21.18 -11.36 10.49
C ARG A 24 -19.65 -11.43 10.60
N SER A 25 -18.98 -12.02 9.62
CA SER A 25 -17.52 -11.97 9.46
C SER A 25 -17.00 -10.54 9.24
N ASN A 26 -17.78 -9.68 8.58
CA ASN A 26 -17.33 -8.34 8.19
C ASN A 26 -17.42 -7.27 9.30
N THR A 27 -17.92 -7.66 10.49
CA THR A 27 -18.00 -6.79 11.68
C THR A 27 -17.21 -7.33 12.88
N ALA A 28 -16.58 -8.49 12.75
CA ALA A 28 -15.47 -8.83 13.63
C ALA A 28 -14.37 -7.80 13.34
N ARG A 29 -14.18 -6.84 14.27
CA ARG A 29 -13.06 -5.89 14.25
C ARG A 29 -11.84 -6.67 13.77
N HIS A 30 -11.40 -6.43 12.54
CA HIS A 30 -10.15 -6.98 12.07
C HIS A 30 -9.13 -6.42 13.04
N SER A 31 -8.64 -7.26 13.95
CA SER A 31 -7.65 -6.84 14.92
C SER A 31 -6.43 -6.51 14.08
N PHE A 32 -6.21 -5.21 13.85
CA PHE A 32 -5.06 -4.75 13.09
C PHE A 32 -3.82 -5.43 13.67
N GLY A 33 -3.06 -6.11 12.82
CA GLY A 33 -1.76 -6.66 13.18
C GLY A 33 -0.72 -5.58 13.46
N ASN A 34 -1.10 -4.30 13.22
CA ASN A 34 -0.28 -3.10 13.31
C ASN A 34 0.92 -3.20 12.35
N ASN A 35 0.74 -3.91 11.24
CA ASN A 35 1.78 -4.21 10.28
C ASN A 35 1.75 -3.21 9.13
N VAL A 36 2.86 -2.50 8.95
CA VAL A 36 3.08 -1.56 7.86
C VAL A 36 4.08 -2.16 6.90
N PHE A 37 3.65 -2.45 5.67
CA PHE A 37 4.56 -2.89 4.64
C PHE A 37 5.30 -1.69 4.03
N ILE A 38 6.62 -1.81 3.86
CA ILE A 38 7.44 -0.79 3.23
C ILE A 38 7.92 -1.32 1.89
N VAL A 39 7.31 -0.82 0.83
CA VAL A 39 7.74 -1.05 -0.56
C VAL A 39 8.89 -0.09 -0.85
N HIS A 40 10.02 -0.62 -1.31
CA HIS A 40 11.21 0.18 -1.59
C HIS A 40 12.01 -0.41 -2.75
N GLY A 41 12.84 0.42 -3.37
CA GLY A 41 13.86 -0.04 -4.29
C GLY A 41 15.25 -0.02 -3.64
N ARG A 42 16.20 0.74 -4.18
CA ARG A 42 17.62 0.70 -3.79
C ARG A 42 18.06 1.78 -2.79
N ASP A 43 17.22 2.78 -2.53
CA ASP A 43 17.55 3.85 -1.59
C ASP A 43 17.43 3.38 -0.12
N ASP A 44 18.54 2.86 0.41
CA ASP A 44 18.64 2.33 1.77
C ASP A 44 18.38 3.38 2.85
N GLU A 45 18.78 4.63 2.59
CA GLU A 45 18.61 5.76 3.51
C GLU A 45 17.13 6.04 3.78
N SER A 46 16.32 6.23 2.73
CA SER A 46 14.88 6.45 2.85
C SER A 46 14.20 5.27 3.50
N ARG A 47 14.59 4.05 3.10
CA ARG A 47 14.08 2.82 3.69
C ARG A 47 14.31 2.78 5.19
N TYR A 48 15.53 3.07 5.64
CA TYR A 48 15.87 3.09 7.07
C TYR A 48 15.10 4.18 7.80
N LYS A 49 15.04 5.40 7.24
CA LYS A 49 14.31 6.54 7.81
C LYS A 49 12.83 6.20 8.06
N VAL A 50 12.17 5.57 7.09
CA VAL A 50 10.77 5.16 7.22
C VAL A 50 10.59 3.97 8.16
N ALA A 51 11.46 2.97 8.09
CA ALA A 51 11.39 1.82 8.97
C ALA A 51 11.55 2.20 10.45
N LEU A 52 12.45 3.14 10.74
CA LEU A 52 12.64 3.69 12.08
C LEU A 52 11.40 4.44 12.53
N PHE A 53 10.87 5.35 11.69
CA PHE A 53 9.65 6.08 12.00
C PHE A 53 8.46 5.16 12.32
N VAL A 54 8.23 4.11 11.54
CA VAL A 54 7.18 3.12 11.80
C VAL A 54 7.38 2.45 13.17
N LYS A 55 8.63 2.13 13.54
CA LYS A 55 8.93 1.55 14.86
C LYS A 55 8.72 2.54 16.01
N GLU A 56 9.06 3.82 15.80
CA GLU A 56 8.85 4.88 16.79
C GLU A 56 7.35 5.08 17.09
N LEU A 57 6.47 4.85 16.11
CA LEU A 57 5.01 4.83 16.31
C LEU A 57 4.48 3.56 17.00
N GLY A 58 5.35 2.63 17.42
CA GLY A 58 4.95 1.36 18.02
C GLY A 58 4.36 0.34 17.04
N LEU A 59 4.52 0.57 15.73
CA LEU A 59 4.02 -0.32 14.68
C LEU A 59 5.11 -1.30 14.21
N ASN A 60 4.67 -2.38 13.55
CA ASN A 60 5.57 -3.37 12.96
C ASN A 60 5.84 -3.03 11.50
N ASN A 61 7.10 -2.82 11.10
CA ASN A 61 7.44 -2.74 9.68
C ASN A 61 7.68 -4.14 9.09
N ILE A 62 7.17 -4.35 7.88
CA ILE A 62 7.50 -5.50 7.03
C ILE A 62 8.32 -4.96 5.85
N ILE A 63 9.51 -5.52 5.67
CA ILE A 63 10.42 -5.21 4.56
C ILE A 63 10.79 -6.54 3.90
N LEU A 64 10.50 -6.67 2.61
CA LEU A 64 10.52 -7.96 1.91
C LEU A 64 11.90 -8.65 1.95
N ASP A 65 12.97 -7.88 1.72
CA ASP A 65 14.35 -8.41 1.69
C ASP A 65 14.87 -8.85 3.07
N ARG A 66 14.17 -8.47 4.14
CA ARG A 66 14.46 -8.90 5.52
C ARG A 66 13.65 -10.10 5.98
N GLN A 67 12.67 -10.56 5.19
CA GLN A 67 11.86 -11.72 5.57
C GLN A 67 12.59 -13.02 5.25
N PRO A 68 12.42 -14.08 6.04
CA PRO A 68 12.97 -15.39 5.70
C PRO A 68 12.31 -15.96 4.44
N ASP A 69 13.09 -16.69 3.65
CA ASP A 69 12.55 -17.36 2.44
C ASP A 69 11.65 -18.55 2.81
N GLU A 70 11.89 -19.22 3.95
CA GLU A 70 11.10 -20.37 4.45
C GLU A 70 10.86 -21.48 3.41
N GLY A 71 11.85 -21.72 2.54
CA GLY A 71 11.74 -22.72 1.47
C GLY A 71 10.93 -22.28 0.26
N ILE A 72 10.47 -21.02 0.20
CA ILE A 72 9.86 -20.43 -0.99
C ILE A 72 10.92 -20.29 -2.09
N ILE A 73 10.56 -20.71 -3.31
CA ILE A 73 11.44 -20.69 -4.48
C ILE A 73 11.29 -19.38 -5.27
N ALA A 74 10.10 -18.76 -5.27
CA ALA A 74 9.81 -17.55 -6.03
C ALA A 74 9.59 -16.31 -5.14
N ILE A 75 10.24 -15.20 -5.51
CA ILE A 75 10.12 -13.91 -4.81
C ILE A 75 8.66 -13.44 -4.72
N LEU A 76 7.86 -13.73 -5.75
CA LEU A 76 6.46 -13.34 -5.79
C LEU A 76 5.61 -14.03 -4.71
N ASP A 77 5.85 -15.32 -4.45
CA ASP A 77 5.13 -16.06 -3.42
C ASP A 77 5.47 -15.51 -2.02
N LYS A 78 6.75 -15.16 -1.81
CA LYS A 78 7.22 -14.50 -0.58
C LYS A 78 6.54 -13.14 -0.42
N PHE A 79 6.48 -12.35 -1.49
CA PHE A 79 5.77 -11.07 -1.47
C PHE A 79 4.30 -11.23 -1.10
N GLU A 80 3.58 -12.14 -1.76
CA GLU A 80 2.15 -12.34 -1.50
C GLU A 80 1.89 -12.80 -0.06
N ARG A 81 2.70 -13.71 0.47
CA ARG A 81 2.61 -14.18 1.86
C ARG A 81 2.76 -13.04 2.87
N GLU A 82 3.78 -12.19 2.67
CA GLU A 82 4.08 -11.10 3.59
C GLU A 82 3.12 -9.92 3.42
N ALA A 83 2.68 -9.64 2.19
CA ALA A 83 1.73 -8.58 1.89
C ALA A 83 0.35 -8.84 2.53
N LYS A 84 -0.09 -10.11 2.63
CA LYS A 84 -1.33 -10.50 3.33
C LYS A 84 -1.34 -10.15 4.81
N LYS A 85 -0.18 -9.96 5.44
CA LYS A 85 -0.07 -9.58 6.85
C LYS A 85 -0.18 -8.08 7.07
N ALA A 86 -0.11 -7.27 6.00
CA ALA A 86 -0.04 -5.82 6.08
C ALA A 86 -1.43 -5.20 6.28
N ASP A 87 -1.49 -4.23 7.18
CA ASP A 87 -2.68 -3.40 7.44
C ASP A 87 -2.61 -2.05 6.74
N PHE A 88 -1.39 -1.61 6.41
CA PHE A 88 -1.06 -0.36 5.75
C PHE A 88 0.19 -0.56 4.90
N ALA A 89 0.34 0.22 3.83
CA ALA A 89 1.53 0.20 2.99
C ALA A 89 2.12 1.59 2.79
N ILE A 90 3.44 1.69 2.84
CA ILE A 90 4.20 2.88 2.43
C ILE A 90 5.06 2.49 1.23
N ALA A 91 4.87 3.17 0.10
CA ALA A 91 5.70 3.02 -1.09
C ALA A 91 6.70 4.17 -1.22
N LEU A 92 7.99 3.80 -1.32
CA LEU A 92 9.10 4.74 -1.54
C LEU A 92 9.40 4.86 -3.02
N LEU A 93 9.04 6.01 -3.59
CA LEU A 93 9.30 6.38 -4.96
C LEU A 93 10.61 7.17 -5.00
N THR A 94 11.71 6.46 -5.19
CA THR A 94 13.06 7.02 -5.28
C THR A 94 13.60 6.92 -6.71
N PRO A 95 14.57 7.79 -7.11
CA PRO A 95 15.12 7.83 -8.47
C PRO A 95 16.12 6.69 -8.71
N ASP A 96 15.67 5.44 -8.58
CA ASP A 96 16.54 4.25 -8.60
C ASP A 96 16.94 3.81 -10.02
N ASP A 97 16.02 3.99 -10.96
CA ASP A 97 16.20 3.63 -12.37
C ASP A 97 16.07 4.88 -13.24
N VAL A 98 16.54 4.79 -14.48
CA VAL A 98 16.27 5.79 -15.52
C VAL A 98 15.52 5.15 -16.70
N GLY A 99 14.72 5.94 -17.40
CA GLY A 99 13.96 5.49 -18.56
C GLY A 99 13.50 6.64 -19.45
N ALA A 100 13.03 6.30 -20.64
CA ALA A 100 12.44 7.24 -21.59
C ALA A 100 11.40 6.51 -22.44
N LEU A 101 10.52 7.27 -23.10
CA LEU A 101 9.62 6.70 -24.11
C LEU A 101 10.43 6.20 -25.31
N LYS A 102 9.91 5.17 -26.01
CA LYS A 102 10.62 4.55 -27.14
C LYS A 102 11.04 5.54 -28.25
N ASN A 103 10.27 6.61 -28.43
CA ASN A 103 10.50 7.61 -29.47
C ASN A 103 11.23 8.87 -28.97
N GLU A 104 11.63 8.90 -27.70
CA GLU A 104 12.46 9.95 -27.13
C GLU A 104 13.94 9.64 -27.34
N ALA A 105 14.76 10.68 -27.42
CA ALA A 105 16.20 10.49 -27.60
C ALA A 105 16.81 9.89 -26.33
N GLU A 106 17.88 9.09 -26.47
CA GLU A 106 18.64 8.55 -25.31
C GLU A 106 19.17 9.65 -24.37
N THR A 107 19.25 10.89 -24.84
CA THR A 107 19.60 12.08 -24.05
C THR A 107 18.47 12.57 -23.13
N GLN A 108 17.29 11.98 -23.19
CA GLN A 108 16.08 12.35 -22.43
C GLN A 108 15.72 11.32 -21.35
N LEU A 109 16.70 10.56 -20.85
CA LEU A 109 16.49 9.63 -19.74
C LEU A 109 16.05 10.38 -18.48
N ASN A 110 14.85 10.05 -17.99
CA ASN A 110 14.30 10.59 -16.75
C ASN A 110 14.47 9.59 -15.61
N SER A 111 14.75 10.10 -14.41
CA SER A 111 14.75 9.30 -13.18
C SER A 111 13.36 8.77 -12.88
N ARG A 112 13.25 7.52 -12.42
CA ARG A 112 11.97 6.90 -12.10
C ARG A 112 12.09 5.89 -10.96
N PRO A 113 10.97 5.55 -10.29
CA PRO A 113 10.92 4.44 -9.36
C PRO A 113 11.28 3.12 -10.03
N ARG A 114 11.85 2.21 -9.25
CA ARG A 114 12.13 0.86 -9.71
C ARG A 114 10.84 0.13 -10.09
N GLN A 115 10.88 -0.70 -11.13
CA GLN A 115 9.67 -1.36 -11.64
C GLN A 115 8.94 -2.22 -10.60
N ASN A 116 9.68 -2.90 -9.71
CA ASN A 116 9.08 -3.70 -8.64
C ASN A 116 8.28 -2.81 -7.66
N VAL A 117 8.76 -1.60 -7.36
CA VAL A 117 8.05 -0.64 -6.50
C VAL A 117 6.69 -0.29 -7.10
N VAL A 118 6.65 -0.05 -8.43
CA VAL A 118 5.40 0.26 -9.13
C VAL A 118 4.43 -0.93 -9.13
N PHE A 119 4.94 -2.14 -9.35
CA PHE A 119 4.15 -3.36 -9.27
C PHE A 119 3.54 -3.59 -7.88
N GLU A 120 4.37 -3.52 -6.83
CA GLU A 120 3.95 -3.73 -5.45
C GLU A 120 2.97 -2.64 -4.99
N LEU A 121 3.16 -1.39 -5.43
CA LEU A 121 2.22 -0.29 -5.20
C LEU A 121 0.83 -0.62 -5.78
N GLY A 122 0.77 -1.06 -7.04
CA GLY A 122 -0.49 -1.45 -7.68
C GLY A 122 -1.19 -2.59 -6.93
N TYR A 123 -0.42 -3.58 -6.48
CA TYR A 123 -0.92 -4.68 -5.65
C TYR A 123 -1.55 -4.14 -4.35
N PHE A 124 -0.85 -3.30 -3.58
CA PHE A 124 -1.37 -2.80 -2.31
C PHE A 124 -2.58 -1.87 -2.47
N ILE A 125 -2.65 -1.08 -3.54
CA ILE A 125 -3.85 -0.28 -3.85
C ILE A 125 -5.04 -1.20 -4.05
N SER A 126 -4.88 -2.31 -4.78
CA SER A 126 -5.94 -3.28 -4.99
C SER A 126 -6.29 -4.09 -3.73
N ALA A 127 -5.29 -4.48 -2.94
CA ALA A 127 -5.48 -5.38 -1.79
C ALA A 127 -6.00 -4.66 -0.55
N LEU A 128 -5.49 -3.46 -0.25
CA LEU A 128 -5.83 -2.70 0.97
C LEU A 128 -6.81 -1.54 0.71
N GLY A 129 -6.91 -1.10 -0.55
CA GLY A 129 -7.57 0.14 -0.93
C GLY A 129 -6.65 1.36 -0.80
N ARG A 130 -6.87 2.36 -1.64
CA ARG A 130 -6.04 3.57 -1.76
C ARG A 130 -5.82 4.30 -0.43
N GLN A 131 -6.81 4.29 0.46
CA GLN A 131 -6.81 4.97 1.76
C GLN A 131 -5.84 4.35 2.78
N LYS A 132 -5.39 3.11 2.55
CA LYS A 132 -4.41 2.40 3.39
C LYS A 132 -3.01 2.35 2.77
N VAL A 133 -2.79 3.15 1.72
CA VAL A 133 -1.51 3.22 1.01
C VAL A 133 -1.01 4.66 1.01
N CYS A 134 0.24 4.87 1.40
CA CYS A 134 0.91 6.16 1.33
C CYS A 134 2.09 6.11 0.37
N LEU A 135 2.25 7.15 -0.44
CA LEU A 135 3.36 7.27 -1.37
C LEU A 135 4.28 8.39 -0.87
N LEU A 136 5.54 8.04 -0.67
CA LEU A 136 6.62 8.98 -0.33
C LEU A 136 7.54 9.11 -1.54
N ILE A 137 7.87 10.34 -1.90
CA ILE A 137 8.71 10.66 -3.07
C ILE A 137 10.02 11.32 -2.60
N LYS A 138 11.14 10.90 -3.19
CA LYS A 138 12.46 11.53 -2.98
C LYS A 138 12.95 12.11 -4.29
N GLY A 139 13.44 13.35 -4.25
CA GLY A 139 13.95 14.03 -5.43
C GLY A 139 12.90 14.20 -6.54
N GLU A 140 13.39 14.36 -7.76
CA GLU A 140 12.56 14.52 -8.95
C GLU A 140 12.54 13.19 -9.72
N ILE A 141 11.34 12.68 -9.98
CA ILE A 141 11.11 11.47 -10.79
C ILE A 141 10.04 11.76 -11.84
N GLU A 142 10.13 11.06 -12.96
CA GLU A 142 9.06 10.97 -13.94
C GLU A 142 7.81 10.42 -13.24
N ASN A 143 6.76 11.24 -13.21
CA ASN A 143 5.50 10.85 -12.60
C ASN A 143 4.75 9.94 -13.59
N PRO A 144 4.36 8.72 -13.21
CA PRO A 144 3.46 7.93 -14.04
C PRO A 144 2.14 8.70 -14.15
N SER A 145 1.71 9.00 -15.38
CA SER A 145 0.44 9.72 -15.63
C SER A 145 -0.77 9.03 -14.98
N ASP A 146 -0.71 7.71 -14.81
CA ASP A 146 -1.75 6.92 -14.13
C ASP A 146 -1.83 7.16 -12.62
N LEU A 147 -0.82 7.81 -12.03
CA LEU A 147 -0.82 8.24 -10.64
C LEU A 147 -1.17 9.74 -10.50
N ASP A 148 -1.56 10.42 -11.59
CA ASP A 148 -2.06 11.79 -11.52
C ASP A 148 -3.31 11.86 -10.63
N GLY A 149 -3.27 12.72 -9.61
CA GLY A 149 -4.29 12.84 -8.58
C GLY A 149 -4.02 12.05 -7.29
N ILE A 150 -2.95 11.24 -7.25
CA ILE A 150 -2.46 10.62 -6.02
C ILE A 150 -1.57 11.63 -5.28
N LEU A 151 -1.97 12.01 -4.06
CA LEU A 151 -1.18 12.94 -3.26
C LEU A 151 0.11 12.28 -2.73
N TYR A 152 1.26 12.73 -3.25
CA TYR A 152 2.58 12.36 -2.76
C TYR A 152 3.00 13.20 -1.56
N LYS A 153 3.88 12.63 -0.73
CA LYS A 153 4.55 13.35 0.36
C LYS A 153 6.06 13.31 0.11
N ARG A 154 6.70 14.48 0.05
CA ARG A 154 8.17 14.56 -0.12
C ARG A 154 8.87 14.09 1.15
N ILE A 155 9.84 13.17 1.00
CA ILE A 155 10.63 12.63 2.12
C ILE A 155 11.85 13.48 2.48
N ASP A 156 12.19 14.45 1.62
CA ASP A 156 13.36 15.33 1.73
C ASP A 156 13.39 16.16 3.03
N GLY A 157 12.24 16.33 3.70
CA GLY A 157 12.11 16.95 5.03
C GLY A 157 11.55 16.00 6.09
N ASP A 158 11.00 16.55 7.18
CA ASP A 158 10.34 15.75 8.22
C ASP A 158 8.81 15.96 8.30
N GLU A 159 8.27 16.91 7.53
CA GLU A 159 6.83 17.16 7.48
C GLU A 159 6.00 15.93 7.06
N TRP A 160 6.60 15.03 6.29
CA TRP A 160 5.92 13.82 5.83
C TRP A 160 5.54 12.92 7.02
N LYS A 161 6.33 12.88 8.10
CA LYS A 161 6.08 12.01 9.25
C LYS A 161 4.69 12.26 9.83
N LEU A 162 4.37 13.52 10.13
CA LEU A 162 3.06 13.91 10.66
C LEU A 162 1.93 13.67 9.67
N LYS A 163 2.18 13.90 8.38
CA LYS A 163 1.20 13.62 7.32
C LYS A 163 0.92 12.11 7.20
N VAL A 164 1.94 11.27 7.29
CA VAL A 164 1.81 9.79 7.27
C VAL A 164 1.12 9.28 8.53
N ALA A 165 1.50 9.76 9.71
CA ALA A 165 0.86 9.37 10.97
C ALA A 165 -0.64 9.66 10.97
N ARG A 166 -1.05 10.81 10.44
CA ARG A 166 -2.47 11.15 10.26
C ARG A 166 -3.19 10.20 9.31
N ASP A 167 -2.54 9.81 8.21
CA ASP A 167 -3.13 8.85 7.26
C ASP A 167 -3.27 7.47 7.88
N MET A 168 -2.28 7.01 8.66
CA MET A 168 -2.35 5.76 9.42
C MET A 168 -3.48 5.78 10.46
N GLN A 169 -3.62 6.88 11.21
CA GLN A 169 -4.70 7.05 12.17
C GLN A 169 -6.08 7.02 11.48
N LYS A 170 -6.23 7.72 10.34
CA LYS A 170 -7.47 7.67 9.53
C LYS A 170 -7.75 6.28 8.94
N ALA A 171 -6.70 5.52 8.64
CA ALA A 171 -6.81 4.13 8.19
C ALA A 171 -7.17 3.14 9.32
N GLY A 172 -7.22 3.61 10.58
CA GLY A 172 -7.62 2.83 11.75
C GLY A 172 -6.46 2.23 12.54
N LEU A 173 -5.21 2.57 12.22
CA LEU A 173 -4.05 2.09 12.98
C LEU A 173 -3.95 2.84 14.32
N PRO A 174 -3.46 2.18 15.39
CA PRO A 174 -3.34 2.77 16.73
C PRO A 174 -2.12 3.70 16.82
N VAL A 175 -2.16 4.83 16.12
CA VAL A 175 -1.10 5.84 16.10
C VAL A 175 -1.48 7.01 17.00
N ASP A 176 -0.62 7.33 17.96
CA ASP A 176 -0.68 8.58 18.70
C ASP A 176 0.13 9.65 17.94
N LEU A 177 -0.51 10.78 17.63
CA LEU A 177 0.14 11.88 16.94
C LEU A 177 1.17 12.61 17.80
N ASN A 178 1.11 12.45 19.14
CA ASN A 178 2.10 13.00 20.06
C ASN A 178 3.44 12.25 20.01
N ASP A 179 3.45 11.02 19.51
CA ASP A 179 4.67 10.22 19.33
C ASP A 179 5.46 10.63 18.08
N VAL A 180 4.88 11.49 17.23
CA VAL A 180 5.55 12.00 16.03
C VAL A 180 6.54 13.11 16.41
N ARG A 181 7.84 12.81 16.28
CA ARG A 181 8.95 13.77 16.46
C ARG A 181 9.55 14.24 15.15
#